data_AF-A0A0G1A7I2-F1
#
_entry.id   AF-A0A0G1A7I2-F1
#
_cell.length_a   1.000
_cell.length_b   1.000
_cell.length_c   1.000
_cell.angle_alpha   90.00
_cell.angle_beta   90.00
_cell.angle_gamma   90.00
#
_symmetry.space_group_name_H-M   'P 1'
#
loop_
_entity.id
_entity.type
_entity.pdbx_description
1 polymer ?
#
loop_
_entity_poly.entity_id
_entity_poly.type
_entity_poly.pdbx_seq_one_letter_code
_entity_poly.pdbx_strand_id
1 'polypeptide(L)'
;MINTKHLLKVAALWVSIVYIVCYIGVAIYPPIRNLFMKYSLHADVNMTSNYLGIGYFISGLIIWNIVTFLGVWLFAYLFNVVKK
;
A
#
# COMPACT_ATOMS: atom_id res chain seq x y z
N MET A 1 18.38 -18.14 0.82
CA MET A 1 17.07 -18.03 0.15
C MET A 1 16.04 -17.57 1.16
N ILE A 2 15.25 -16.56 0.82
CA ILE A 2 14.18 -16.06 1.70
C ILE A 2 12.96 -16.99 1.64
N ASN A 3 12.29 -17.22 2.77
CA ASN A 3 11.03 -17.97 2.80
C ASN A 3 9.89 -17.08 2.30
N THR A 4 9.58 -17.18 1.01
CA THR A 4 8.58 -16.34 0.34
C THR A 4 7.19 -16.46 0.98
N LYS A 5 6.75 -17.65 1.43
CA LYS A 5 5.42 -17.82 2.03
C LYS A 5 5.29 -17.09 3.36
N HIS A 6 6.31 -17.19 4.22
CA HIS A 6 6.31 -16.47 5.49
C HIS A 6 6.40 -14.96 5.27
N LEU A 7 7.27 -14.52 4.36
CA LEU A 7 7.43 -13.10 4.01
C LEU A 7 6.12 -12.48 3.52
N LEU A 8 5.41 -13.16 2.62
CA LEU A 8 4.14 -12.65 2.08
C LEU A 8 3.04 -12.52 3.15
N LYS A 9 2.98 -13.44 4.12
CA LYS A 9 2.05 -13.34 5.26
C LYS A 9 2.36 -12.12 6.14
N VAL A 10 3.63 -11.94 6.49
CA VAL A 10 4.07 -10.80 7.29
C VAL A 10 3.80 -9.49 6.54
N ALA A 11 4.11 -9.44 5.25
CA ALA A 11 3.86 -8.28 4.41
C ALA A 11 2.38 -7.92 4.29
N ALA A 12 1.49 -8.92 4.15
CA ALA A 12 0.04 -8.70 4.08
C ALA A 12 -0.52 -8.13 5.40
N LEU A 13 -0.08 -8.66 6.55
CA LEU A 13 -0.46 -8.11 7.85
C LEU A 13 0.07 -6.68 8.03
N TRP A 14 1.33 -6.47 7.70
CA TRP A 14 1.98 -5.16 7.81
C TRP A 14 1.27 -4.10 6.95
N VAL A 15 1.06 -4.36 5.65
CA VAL A 15 0.39 -3.39 4.78
C VAL A 15 -1.04 -3.12 5.23
N SER A 16 -1.74 -4.12 5.75
CA SER A 16 -3.10 -3.93 6.27
C SER A 16 -3.12 -2.98 7.47
N ILE A 17 -2.18 -3.12 8.41
CA ILE A 17 -2.04 -2.22 9.57
C ILE A 17 -1.71 -0.80 9.09
N VAL A 18 -0.69 -0.65 8.23
CA VAL A 18 -0.27 0.64 7.70
C VAL A 18 -1.40 1.31 6.93
N TYR A 19 -2.11 0.57 6.09
CA TYR A 19 -3.24 1.08 5.32
C TYR A 19 -4.35 1.62 6.23
N ILE A 20 -4.71 0.90 7.31
CA ILE A 20 -5.70 1.36 8.28
C ILE A 20 -5.26 2.70 8.90
N VAL A 21 -4.01 2.77 9.36
CA VAL A 21 -3.45 4.00 9.94
C VAL A 21 -3.48 5.16 8.94
N CYS A 22 -3.07 4.92 7.70
CA CYS A 22 -3.10 5.93 6.64
C CYS A 22 -4.53 6.39 6.33
N TYR A 23 -5.50 5.46 6.25
CA TYR A 23 -6.89 5.78 5.97
C TYR A 23 -7.50 6.64 7.08
N ILE A 24 -7.23 6.31 8.34
CA ILE A 24 -7.62 7.13 9.49
C ILE A 24 -6.94 8.49 9.45
N GLY A 25 -5.65 8.55 9.11
CA GLY A 25 -4.91 9.81 8.97
C GLY A 25 -5.52 10.75 7.92
N VAL A 26 -5.94 10.22 6.77
CA VAL A 26 -6.67 11.00 5.76
C VAL A 26 -8.04 11.43 6.26
N ALA A 27 -8.73 10.62 7.06
CA ALA A 27 -10.01 10.98 7.66
C ALA A 27 -9.89 12.13 8.67
N ILE A 28 -8.81 12.17 9.45
CA ILE A 28 -8.54 13.23 10.43
C ILE A 28 -8.01 14.50 9.74
N TYR A 29 -7.11 14.35 8.76
CA TYR A 29 -6.49 15.47 8.04
C TYR A 29 -6.48 15.22 6.52
N PRO A 30 -7.60 15.48 5.82
CA PRO A 30 -7.73 15.21 4.38
C PRO A 30 -6.62 15.77 3.47
N PRO A 31 -6.03 16.96 3.73
CA PRO A 31 -4.96 17.51 2.89
C PRO A 31 -3.73 16.60 2.79
N ILE A 32 -3.50 15.68 3.74
CA ILE A 32 -2.35 14.76 3.70
C ILE A 32 -2.34 13.89 2.45
N ARG A 33 -3.51 13.54 1.92
CA ARG A 33 -3.63 12.77 0.68
C ARG A 33 -3.05 13.53 -0.51
N ASN A 34 -3.44 14.78 -0.70
CA ASN A 34 -2.94 15.59 -1.82
C ASN A 34 -1.43 15.83 -1.71
N LEU A 35 -0.95 16.10 -0.48
CA LEU A 35 0.49 16.23 -0.22
C LEU A 35 1.24 14.93 -0.54
N PHE A 36 0.72 13.78 -0.11
CA PHE A 36 1.31 12.47 -0.39
C PHE A 36 1.35 12.17 -1.89
N MET A 37 0.23 12.39 -2.61
CA MET A 37 0.19 12.18 -4.06
C MET A 37 1.23 13.05 -4.78
N LYS A 38 1.31 14.34 -4.42
CA LYS A 38 2.23 15.30 -5.04
C LYS A 38 3.70 15.00 -4.74
N TYR A 39 4.04 14.76 -3.47
CA TYR A 39 5.44 14.68 -3.05
C TYR A 39 6.00 13.27 -2.98
N SER A 40 5.18 12.26 -2.68
CA SER A 40 5.64 10.86 -2.55
C SER A 40 5.37 10.03 -3.80
N LEU A 41 4.26 10.29 -4.50
CA LEU A 41 3.89 9.57 -5.74
C LEU A 41 4.12 10.38 -7.01
N HIS A 42 4.65 11.61 -6.89
CA HIS A 42 4.94 12.51 -8.01
C HIS A 42 3.76 12.69 -8.98
N ALA A 43 2.54 12.71 -8.43
CA ALA A 43 1.30 12.83 -9.18
C ALA A 43 0.53 14.08 -8.74
N ASP A 44 0.30 15.00 -9.68
CA ASP A 44 -0.54 16.18 -9.44
C ASP A 44 -2.00 15.84 -9.74
N VAL A 45 -2.75 15.56 -8.68
CA VAL A 45 -4.16 15.18 -8.76
C VAL A 45 -5.04 16.28 -8.17
N ASN A 46 -5.48 17.20 -9.03
CA ASN A 46 -6.44 18.26 -8.67
C ASN A 46 -7.89 17.78 -8.59
N MET A 47 -8.17 16.54 -9.02
CA MET A 47 -9.52 15.99 -9.06
C MET A 47 -9.62 14.78 -8.16
N THR A 48 -10.21 14.94 -6.98
CA THR A 48 -11.12 13.93 -6.42
C THR A 48 -11.96 14.54 -5.32
N SER A 49 -13.26 14.23 -5.32
CA SER A 49 -14.10 14.47 -4.15
C SER A 49 -13.60 13.61 -2.97
N ASN A 50 -13.77 14.14 -1.75
CA ASN A 50 -13.49 13.46 -0.50
C ASN A 50 -14.51 12.35 -0.25
N TYR A 51 -14.40 11.24 -0.98
CA TYR A 51 -15.21 10.05 -0.73
C TYR A 51 -14.47 9.14 0.26
N LEU A 52 -14.50 9.49 1.54
CA LEU A 52 -14.15 8.57 2.62
C LEU A 52 -15.40 7.76 2.96
N GLY A 53 -15.40 6.48 2.61
CA GLY A 53 -16.52 5.59 2.88
C GLY A 53 -16.05 4.14 3.01
N ILE A 54 -16.86 3.29 3.63
CA ILE A 54 -16.50 1.90 3.92
C ILE A 54 -16.17 1.13 2.63
N GLY A 55 -16.91 1.37 1.54
CA GLY A 55 -16.61 0.75 0.24
C GLY A 55 -15.24 1.14 -0.32
N TYR A 56 -14.84 2.41 -0.18
CA TYR A 56 -13.50 2.89 -0.58
C TYR A 56 -12.41 2.35 0.34
N PHE A 57 -12.68 2.23 1.64
CA PHE A 57 -11.78 1.60 2.58
C PHE A 57 -11.49 0.14 2.19
N ILE A 58 -12.54 -0.67 1.98
CA ILE A 58 -12.41 -2.09 1.65
C ILE A 58 -11.72 -2.29 0.30
N SER A 59 -12.16 -1.56 -0.74
CA SER A 59 -11.55 -1.66 -2.08
C SER A 59 -10.07 -1.27 -2.07
N GLY A 60 -9.72 -0.18 -1.41
CA GLY A 60 -8.32 0.23 -1.27
C GLY A 60 -7.49 -0.79 -0.47
N LEU A 61 -8.04 -1.37 0.61
CA LEU A 61 -7.35 -2.40 1.40
C LEU A 61 -7.03 -3.65 0.56
N ILE A 62 -7.99 -4.08 -0.28
CA ILE A 62 -7.81 -5.21 -1.20
C ILE A 62 -6.74 -4.87 -2.24
N ILE A 63 -6.87 -3.72 -2.91
CA ILE A 63 -5.92 -3.28 -3.95
C ILE A 63 -4.50 -3.20 -3.39
N TRP A 64 -4.31 -2.55 -2.24
CA TRP A 64 -3.00 -2.42 -1.62
C TRP A 64 -2.39 -3.77 -1.22
N ASN A 65 -3.18 -4.69 -0.69
CA ASN A 65 -2.68 -6.04 -0.38
C ASN A 65 -2.24 -6.79 -1.64
N ILE A 66 -2.98 -6.70 -2.75
CA ILE A 66 -2.59 -7.31 -4.02
C ILE A 66 -1.29 -6.71 -4.53
N VAL A 67 -1.17 -5.37 -4.56
CA VAL A 67 0.04 -4.68 -5.01
C VAL A 67 1.24 -5.06 -4.14
N THR A 68 1.08 -5.08 -2.81
CA THR A 68 2.14 -5.52 -1.89
C THR A 68 2.53 -6.97 -2.12
N PHE A 69 1.57 -7.87 -2.32
CA PHE A 69 1.85 -9.28 -2.58
C PHE A 69 2.71 -9.45 -3.84
N LEU A 70 2.34 -8.78 -4.93
CA LEU A 70 3.09 -8.81 -6.19
C LEU A 70 4.50 -8.23 -6.03
N GLY A 71 4.62 -7.05 -5.39
CA GLY A 71 5.91 -6.40 -5.18
C GLY A 71 6.87 -7.20 -4.29
N VAL A 72 6.36 -7.73 -3.18
CA VAL A 72 7.16 -8.55 -2.24
C VAL A 72 7.51 -9.91 -2.84
N TRP A 73 6.60 -10.51 -3.61
CA TRP A 73 6.90 -11.74 -4.34
C TRP A 73 8.01 -11.52 -5.36
N LEU A 74 7.93 -10.45 -6.15
CA LEU A 74 8.96 -10.11 -7.13
C LEU A 74 10.31 -9.85 -6.45
N PHE A 75 10.32 -9.10 -5.35
CA PHE A 75 11.52 -8.88 -4.54
C PHE A 75 12.12 -10.22 -4.06
N ALA A 76 11.30 -11.11 -3.49
CA ALA A 76 11.77 -12.40 -3.02
C ALA A 76 12.30 -13.28 -4.17
N TYR A 77 11.66 -13.24 -5.34
CA TYR A 77 12.13 -13.92 -6.54
C TYR A 77 13.50 -13.41 -6.96
N LEU A 78 13.65 -12.10 -7.15
CA LEU A 78 14.91 -11.48 -7.54
C LEU A 78 16.02 -11.75 -6.51
N PHE A 79 15.72 -11.63 -5.22
CA PHE A 79 16.67 -11.90 -4.13
C PHE A 79 17.19 -13.35 -4.16
N ASN A 80 16.35 -14.30 -4.58
CA ASN A 80 16.74 -15.71 -4.65
C ASN A 80 17.45 -16.07 -5.96
N VAL A 81 17.16 -15.36 -7.07
CA VAL A 81 17.70 -15.64 -8.40
C VAL A 81 19.02 -14.92 -8.67
N VAL A 82 19.14 -13.66 -8.23
CA VAL A 82 20.37 -12.87 -8.41
C VAL A 82 21.43 -13.42 -7.48
N LYS A 83 22.42 -14.11 -8.06
CA LYS A 83 23.60 -14.60 -7.32
C LYS A 83 24.42 -13.40 -6.82
N LYS A 84 24.98 -13.57 -5.63
CA LYS A 84 25.92 -12.64 -5.04
C LYS A 84 27.19 -12.53 -5.88
#